data_AF-Q9CP15-F1
#
_entry.id   AF-Q9CP15-F1
#
_cell.length_a   1.000
_cell.length_b   1.000
_cell.length_c   1.000
_cell.angle_alpha   90.00
_cell.angle_beta   90.00
_cell.angle_gamma   90.00
#
_symmetry.space_group_name_H-M   'P 1'
#
loop_
_entity.id
_entity.type
_entity.pdbx_description
1 polymer ?
#
loop_
_entity_poly.entity_id
_entity_poly.type
_entity_poly.pdbx_seq_one_letter_code
_entity_poly.pdbx_strand_id
1 'polypeptide(L)'
;MLLRKTLKNPFIANWTSKGNTLCLGHWEIQYLNTTLILPPERREKDMGTQGIYYFIDPEDRLYLEGLDEDDWILANIDWLSDVFIQANIPLEEPYLRQFYQAVNQEDWRCGSCGGCL
;
A
#
# COMPACT_ATOMS: atom_id res chain seq x y z
N MET A 1 -29.51 -2.01 17.80
CA MET A 1 -29.13 -2.27 16.40
C MET A 1 -28.15 -1.18 15.97
N LEU A 2 -26.86 -1.37 16.23
CA LEU A 2 -25.84 -0.45 15.72
C LEU A 2 -25.74 -0.70 14.21
N LEU A 3 -26.24 0.23 13.41
CA LEU A 3 -25.91 0.30 11.99
C LEU A 3 -24.39 0.29 11.90
N ARG A 4 -23.81 -0.83 11.47
CA ARG A 4 -22.45 -0.85 10.94
C ARG A 4 -22.49 0.08 9.73
N LYS A 5 -22.26 1.39 9.93
CA LYS A 5 -21.73 2.22 8.86
C LYS A 5 -20.50 1.45 8.42
N THR A 6 -20.52 0.92 7.21
CA THR A 6 -19.31 0.54 6.51
C THR A 6 -18.45 1.79 6.51
N LEU A 7 -17.56 1.89 7.49
CA LEU A 7 -16.62 2.99 7.60
C LEU A 7 -15.82 2.95 6.31
N LYS A 8 -16.06 3.94 5.45
CA LYS A 8 -15.27 4.13 4.24
C LYS A 8 -13.81 4.20 4.68
N ASN A 9 -12.94 3.45 4.01
CA ASN A 9 -11.51 3.48 4.28
C ASN A 9 -11.03 4.96 4.29
N PRO A 10 -10.50 5.47 5.41
CA PRO A 10 -10.09 6.88 5.52
C PRO A 10 -8.79 7.17 4.78
N PHE A 11 -8.10 6.12 4.31
CA PHE A 11 -6.87 6.21 3.54
C PHE A 11 -7.15 6.29 2.05
N ILE A 12 -6.40 7.15 1.37
CA ILE A 12 -6.30 7.19 -0.09
C ILE A 12 -4.81 7.06 -0.40
N ALA A 13 -4.43 5.98 -1.08
CA ALA A 13 -3.08 5.79 -1.57
C ALA A 13 -3.07 5.98 -3.09
N ASN A 14 -2.00 6.57 -3.62
CA ASN A 14 -1.76 6.74 -5.03
C ASN A 14 -0.27 6.54 -5.31
N TRP A 15 0.04 5.69 -6.29
CA TRP A 15 1.37 5.61 -6.85
C TRP A 15 1.46 6.53 -8.09
N THR A 16 2.36 7.52 -8.04
CA THR A 16 2.33 8.66 -8.99
C THR A 16 2.73 8.32 -10.42
N SER A 17 3.47 7.23 -10.65
CA SER A 17 3.93 6.85 -11.99
C SER A 17 3.12 5.67 -12.55
N LYS A 18 2.95 5.61 -13.87
CA LYS A 18 2.19 4.58 -14.58
C LYS A 18 2.90 4.18 -15.87
N GLY A 19 2.52 3.05 -16.46
CA GLY A 19 3.09 2.56 -17.72
C GLY A 19 4.58 2.20 -17.60
N ASN A 20 5.36 2.41 -18.66
CA ASN A 20 6.75 1.94 -18.75
C ASN A 20 7.70 2.64 -17.75
N THR A 21 7.27 3.73 -17.11
CA THR A 21 8.04 4.44 -16.07
C THR A 21 7.57 4.09 -14.66
N LEU A 22 6.80 3.01 -14.48
CA LEU A 22 6.18 2.63 -13.20
C LEU A 22 7.15 2.70 -12.02
N CYS A 23 8.40 2.26 -12.20
CA CYS A 23 9.42 2.25 -11.16
C CYS A 23 9.99 3.63 -10.76
N LEU A 24 9.61 4.71 -11.45
CA LEU A 24 10.09 6.07 -11.19
C LEU A 24 9.08 6.92 -10.38
N GLY A 25 8.03 6.28 -9.85
CA GLY A 25 7.00 6.95 -9.05
C GLY A 25 7.39 7.12 -7.59
N HIS A 26 6.43 7.64 -6.83
CA HIS A 26 6.46 7.69 -5.38
C HIS A 26 5.03 7.61 -4.84
N TRP A 27 4.93 7.27 -3.56
CA TRP A 27 3.66 7.22 -2.84
C TRP A 27 3.16 8.61 -2.43
N GLU A 28 1.91 8.88 -2.75
CA GLU A 28 1.09 9.91 -2.12
C GLU A 28 -0.01 9.23 -1.33
N ILE A 29 0.08 9.28 0.00
CA ILE A 29 -0.92 8.65 0.89
C ILE A 29 -1.55 9.72 1.77
N GLN A 30 -2.87 9.72 1.88
CA GLN A 30 -3.63 10.62 2.72
C GLN A 30 -4.44 9.84 3.75
N TYR A 31 -4.57 10.40 4.95
CA TYR A 31 -5.56 9.99 5.96
C TYR A 31 -6.50 11.17 6.22
N LEU A 32 -7.81 11.01 5.98
CA LEU A 32 -8.81 12.08 6.12
C LEU A 32 -8.41 13.40 5.42
N ASN A 33 -7.86 13.31 4.20
CA ASN A 33 -7.33 14.42 3.38
C ASN A 33 -6.06 15.11 3.93
N THR A 34 -5.39 14.51 4.92
CA THR A 34 -4.06 14.96 5.37
C THR A 34 -3.00 14.03 4.81
N THR A 35 -2.04 14.59 4.06
CA THR A 35 -0.93 13.83 3.47
C THR A 35 -0.01 13.29 4.55
N LEU A 36 0.30 12.00 4.47
CA LEU A 36 1.23 11.30 5.36
C LEU A 36 2.67 11.51 4.90
N ILE A 37 3.56 11.70 5.87
CA ILE A 37 5.00 11.78 5.61
C ILE A 37 5.57 10.38 5.78
N LEU A 38 5.81 9.70 4.65
CA LEU A 38 6.46 8.40 4.65
C LEU A 38 7.98 8.53 4.80
N PRO A 39 8.66 7.54 5.44
CA PRO A 39 10.11 7.44 5.42
C PRO A 39 10.66 7.39 3.99
N PRO A 40 11.83 8.01 3.71
CA PRO A 40 12.41 8.02 2.36
C PRO A 40 12.56 6.63 1.73
N GLU A 41 12.93 5.63 2.51
CA GLU A 41 13.12 4.25 2.07
C GLU A 41 11.82 3.53 1.67
N ARG A 42 10.66 4.07 2.05
CA ARG A 42 9.33 3.56 1.68
C ARG A 42 8.64 4.39 0.62
N ARG A 43 8.92 5.69 0.56
CA ARG A 43 8.24 6.62 -0.35
C ARG A 43 8.40 6.26 -1.83
N GLU A 44 9.58 5.78 -2.23
CA GLU A 44 9.95 5.55 -3.63
C GLU A 44 10.12 4.05 -3.96
N LYS A 45 9.52 3.16 -3.17
CA LYS A 45 9.56 1.71 -3.39
C LYS A 45 8.15 1.14 -3.42
N ASP A 46 8.00 -0.05 -4.00
CA ASP A 46 6.80 -0.84 -3.79
C ASP A 46 6.57 -1.10 -2.30
N MET A 47 5.32 -1.35 -1.93
CA MET A 47 4.94 -1.61 -0.55
C MET A 47 5.14 -3.06 -0.17
N GLY A 48 5.30 -3.99 -1.12
CA GLY A 48 5.48 -5.40 -0.80
C GLY A 48 4.20 -6.12 -0.38
N THR A 49 3.02 -5.58 -0.69
CA THR A 49 1.71 -6.17 -0.37
C THR A 49 1.37 -7.33 -1.29
N GLN A 50 0.47 -8.22 -0.87
CA GLN A 50 0.13 -9.41 -1.64
C GLN A 50 -0.63 -9.09 -2.93
N GLY A 51 -0.16 -9.61 -4.06
CA GLY A 51 -0.83 -9.42 -5.34
C GLY A 51 -0.21 -10.24 -6.46
N ILE A 52 -0.89 -10.27 -7.61
CA ILE A 52 -0.34 -10.80 -8.85
C ILE A 52 0.10 -9.61 -9.68
N TYR A 53 1.41 -9.37 -9.70
CA TYR A 53 2.01 -8.22 -10.37
C TYR A 53 2.59 -8.57 -11.76
N TYR A 54 2.27 -9.77 -12.24
CA TYR A 54 2.68 -10.28 -13.54
C TYR A 54 1.82 -9.69 -14.64
N PHE A 55 2.43 -8.92 -15.53
CA PHE A 55 1.69 -8.11 -16.52
C PHE A 55 1.12 -8.92 -17.70
N ILE A 56 1.65 -10.12 -17.96
CA ILE A 56 1.20 -10.96 -19.08
C ILE A 56 -0.10 -11.69 -18.72
N ASP A 57 -0.17 -12.22 -17.50
CA ASP A 57 -1.37 -12.87 -16.96
C ASP A 57 -1.60 -12.43 -15.50
N PRO A 58 -2.42 -11.39 -15.26
CA PRO A 58 -2.66 -10.85 -13.92
C PRO A 58 -3.54 -11.74 -13.04
N GLU A 59 -4.07 -12.86 -13.57
CA GLU A 59 -4.92 -13.79 -12.82
C GLU A 59 -4.17 -15.10 -12.46
N ASP A 60 -2.98 -15.32 -13.02
CA ASP A 60 -2.19 -16.51 -12.75
C ASP A 60 -1.59 -16.47 -11.34
N ARG A 61 -2.26 -17.18 -10.43
CA ARG A 61 -1.84 -17.33 -9.03
C ARG A 61 -0.47 -17.99 -8.86
N LEU A 62 0.11 -18.60 -9.90
CA LEU A 62 1.52 -19.03 -9.88
C LEU A 62 2.46 -17.84 -9.57
N TYR A 63 2.07 -16.63 -9.97
CA TYR A 63 2.82 -15.40 -9.77
C TYR A 63 2.29 -14.55 -8.60
N LEU A 64 1.51 -15.15 -7.69
CA LEU A 64 1.12 -14.50 -6.45
C LEU A 64 2.36 -14.28 -5.57
N GLU A 65 2.63 -13.03 -5.21
CA GLU A 65 3.79 -12.64 -4.41
C GLU A 65 3.44 -11.53 -3.41
N GLY A 66 4.41 -11.14 -2.59
CA GLY A 66 4.22 -10.17 -1.51
C GLY A 66 3.71 -10.80 -0.21
N LEU A 67 3.55 -9.96 0.81
CA LEU A 67 3.05 -10.37 2.12
C LEU A 67 1.54 -10.12 2.21
N ASP A 68 0.82 -11.08 2.78
CA ASP A 68 -0.60 -10.89 3.09
C ASP A 68 -0.79 -9.80 4.16
N GLU A 69 -2.04 -9.42 4.43
CA GLU A 69 -2.34 -8.29 5.31
C GLU A 69 -1.75 -8.44 6.71
N ASP A 70 -1.76 -9.65 7.29
CA ASP A 70 -1.27 -9.89 8.65
C ASP A 70 0.27 -9.87 8.69
N ASP A 71 0.91 -10.61 7.79
CA ASP A 71 2.37 -10.67 7.72
C ASP A 71 2.97 -9.32 7.31
N TRP A 72 2.29 -8.58 6.43
CA TRP A 72 2.72 -7.25 6.01
C TRP A 72 2.70 -6.27 7.17
N ILE A 73 1.61 -6.24 7.95
CA ILE A 73 1.51 -5.35 9.12
C ILE A 73 2.62 -5.67 10.11
N LEU A 74 2.85 -6.95 10.43
CA LEU A 74 3.91 -7.36 11.36
C LEU A 74 5.31 -6.97 10.86
N ALA A 75 5.60 -7.18 9.57
CA ALA A 75 6.90 -6.86 8.99
C ALA A 75 7.17 -5.34 8.88
N ASN A 76 6.12 -4.52 8.91
CA ASN A 76 6.20 -3.08 8.69
C ASN A 76 5.81 -2.25 9.92
N ILE A 77 5.50 -2.88 11.05
CA ILE A 77 4.93 -2.20 12.23
C ILE A 77 5.82 -1.07 12.75
N ASP A 78 7.14 -1.22 12.71
CA ASP A 78 8.07 -0.24 13.25
C ASP A 78 7.88 1.12 12.56
N TRP A 79 8.09 1.19 11.25
CA TRP A 79 7.95 2.46 10.51
C TRP A 79 6.48 2.90 10.36
N LEU A 80 5.55 1.95 10.29
CA LEU A 80 4.12 2.26 10.18
C LEU A 80 3.61 2.93 11.44
N SER A 81 4.08 2.49 12.61
CA SER A 81 3.73 3.10 13.89
C SER A 81 4.24 4.54 14.00
N ASP A 82 5.46 4.83 13.53
CA ASP A 82 6.00 6.19 13.49
C ASP A 82 5.13 7.12 12.63
N VAL A 83 4.73 6.68 11.43
CA VAL A 83 3.83 7.45 10.54
C VAL A 83 2.48 7.72 11.22
N PHE A 84 1.92 6.72 11.88
CA PHE A 84 0.63 6.83 12.56
C PHE A 84 0.69 7.79 13.74
N ILE A 85 1.73 7.69 14.58
CA ILE A 85 1.96 8.59 15.71
C ILE A 85 2.13 10.03 15.20
N GLN A 86 2.95 10.23 14.17
CA GLN A 86 3.19 11.56 13.60
C GLN A 86 1.91 12.21 13.06
N ALA A 87 1.03 11.42 12.45
CA ALA A 87 -0.22 11.89 11.85
C ALA A 87 -1.42 11.88 12.82
N ASN A 88 -1.23 11.54 14.10
CA ASN A 88 -2.29 11.36 15.10
C ASN A 88 -3.37 10.36 14.67
N ILE A 89 -2.96 9.26 14.03
CA ILE A 89 -3.82 8.13 13.66
C ILE A 89 -3.83 7.13 14.82
N PRO A 90 -4.99 6.61 15.23
CA PRO A 90 -5.03 5.55 16.25
C PRO A 90 -4.22 4.33 15.80
N LEU A 91 -3.28 3.90 16.66
CA LEU A 91 -2.50 2.68 16.45
C LEU A 91 -3.32 1.44 16.83
N GLU A 92 -4.41 1.24 16.10
CA GLU A 92 -5.35 0.14 16.27
C GLU A 92 -5.43 -0.69 14.98
N GLU A 93 -5.61 -2.00 15.14
CA GLU A 93 -5.65 -2.97 14.03
C GLU A 93 -6.55 -2.55 12.86
N PRO A 94 -7.77 -2.01 13.05
CA PRO A 94 -8.61 -1.61 11.92
C PRO A 94 -7.97 -0.55 11.02
N TYR A 95 -7.20 0.40 11.57
CA TYR A 95 -6.54 1.44 10.78
C TYR A 95 -5.31 0.89 10.06
N LEU A 96 -4.57 -0.04 10.66
CA LEU A 96 -3.44 -0.71 10.02
C LEU A 96 -3.89 -1.54 8.81
N ARG A 97 -4.98 -2.31 8.97
CA ARG A 97 -5.62 -3.05 7.87
C ARG A 97 -6.14 -2.14 6.77
N GLN A 98 -6.79 -1.05 7.13
CA GLN A 98 -7.26 -0.06 6.16
C GLN A 98 -6.10 0.60 5.38
N PHE A 99 -4.97 0.87 6.03
CA PHE A 99 -3.77 1.34 5.34
C PHE A 99 -3.29 0.32 4.32
N TYR A 100 -3.12 -0.95 4.73
CA TYR A 100 -2.74 -2.05 3.83
C TYR A 100 -3.66 -2.12 2.61
N GLN A 101 -4.97 -2.14 2.84
CA GLN A 101 -5.97 -2.23 1.77
C GLN A 101 -5.93 -1.04 0.81
N ALA A 102 -5.58 0.15 1.29
CA ALA A 102 -5.42 1.32 0.43
C ALA A 102 -4.17 1.20 -0.45
N VAL A 103 -3.01 0.85 0.13
CA VAL A 103 -1.76 0.73 -0.66
C VAL A 103 -1.79 -0.47 -1.61
N ASN A 104 -2.38 -1.58 -1.20
CA ASN A 104 -2.44 -2.82 -1.99
C ASN A 104 -3.15 -2.65 -3.35
N GLN A 105 -4.15 -1.77 -3.42
CA GLN A 105 -4.85 -1.46 -4.67
C GLN A 105 -3.95 -0.77 -5.72
N GLU A 106 -2.88 -0.13 -5.30
CA GLU A 106 -1.97 0.67 -6.13
C GLU A 106 -0.54 0.14 -6.13
N ASP A 107 -0.28 -0.97 -5.42
CA ASP A 107 1.05 -1.53 -5.28
C ASP A 107 1.53 -2.14 -6.60
N TRP A 108 2.84 -2.33 -6.71
CA TRP A 108 3.49 -2.71 -7.95
C TRP A 108 4.77 -3.50 -7.69
N ARG A 109 5.39 -4.05 -8.74
CA ARG A 109 6.73 -4.66 -8.67
C ARG A 109 7.59 -4.23 -9.84
N CYS A 110 8.91 -4.33 -9.66
CA CYS A 110 9.83 -4.18 -10.78
C CYS A 110 9.49 -5.24 -11.84
N GLY A 111 9.34 -4.81 -13.10
CA GLY A 111 8.90 -5.69 -14.19
C GLY A 111 7.38 -5.75 -14.41
N SER A 112 6.54 -5.22 -13.51
CA SER A 112 5.07 -5.20 -13.68
C SER A 112 4.55 -4.37 -14.84
N CYS A 113 5.41 -3.57 -15.48
CA CYS A 113 5.06 -2.82 -16.68
C CYS A 113 5.75 -3.35 -17.95
N GLY A 114 6.58 -4.39 -17.85
CA GLY A 114 7.40 -4.88 -18.96
C GLY A 114 8.51 -3.91 -19.44
N GLY A 115 8.64 -2.72 -18.85
CA GLY A 115 9.59 -1.70 -19.31
C GLY A 115 11.08 -2.02 -19.10
N CYS A 116 11.41 -3.02 -18.29
CA CYS A 116 12.79 -3.45 -18.00
C CYS A 116 13.12 -4.87 -18.51
N LEU A 117 12.29 -5.44 -19.39
CA LEU A 117 12.61 -6.65 -20.16
C LEU A 117 13.41 -6.27 -21.41
#